data_AF-A0A933Y4I1-F1
#
_entry.id   AF-A0A933Y4I1-F1
#
_cell.length_a   1.000
_cell.length_b   1.000
_cell.length_c   1.000
_cell.angle_alpha   90.00
_cell.angle_beta   90.00
_cell.angle_gamma   90.00
#
_symmetry.space_group_name_H-M   'P 1'
#
loop_
_entity.id
_entity.type
_entity.pdbx_description
1 polymer ?
#
loop_
_entity_poly.entity_id
_entity_poly.type
_entity_poly.pdbx_seq_one_letter_code
_entity_poly.pdbx_strand_id
1 'polypeptide(L)'
;MKRPYRINTVLLVLTLSVVGVVSAGTLLGSKHDFTGLNKRAGVEAMAGVAFSDYGSPCVYCHLPPDGTHQDTAAEGALPGWNRYQPTTSGYTLYDSMTLNNKVKTPSPISLLCLSCHDGTMAVDMTVFKPNGWRSSEDAALHLRINGSDDLMSCGKCHNGYRAHSIAIKHLGQDLSNDHPISMTYAGLNHLDPDFRQPDGPYGFDNGVKLYDDKVECATCHNVHNPDVSLLLRTRADRLCETCHIK
;
A
#
# COMPACT_ATOMS: atom_id res chain seq x y z
N MET A 1 -7.94 31.70 -75.28
CA MET A 1 -8.29 31.85 -73.85
C MET A 1 -8.13 30.50 -73.15
N LYS A 2 -7.02 30.29 -72.42
CA LYS A 2 -6.77 29.07 -71.62
C LYS A 2 -6.86 29.45 -70.14
N ARG A 3 -7.77 28.81 -69.39
CA ARG A 3 -7.96 29.03 -67.95
C ARG A 3 -6.79 28.43 -67.16
N PRO A 4 -6.23 29.11 -66.13
CA PRO A 4 -5.21 28.53 -65.27
C PRO A 4 -5.85 27.60 -64.22
N TYR A 5 -5.26 26.41 -64.06
CA TYR A 5 -5.59 25.45 -62.99
C TYR A 5 -5.04 25.97 -61.65
N ARG A 6 -5.91 26.06 -60.63
CA ARG A 6 -5.52 26.30 -59.23
C ARG A 6 -5.21 24.97 -58.57
N ILE A 7 -3.99 24.81 -58.07
CA ILE A 7 -3.55 23.65 -57.29
C ILE A 7 -3.83 24.00 -55.82
N ASN A 8 -4.81 23.34 -55.19
CA ASN A 8 -5.06 23.46 -53.76
C ASN A 8 -4.10 22.53 -53.01
N THR A 9 -3.06 23.08 -52.39
CA THR A 9 -2.18 22.33 -51.48
C THR A 9 -2.89 22.17 -50.14
N VAL A 10 -3.38 20.96 -49.84
CA VAL A 10 -3.92 20.60 -48.52
C VAL A 10 -2.73 20.32 -47.60
N LEU A 11 -2.49 21.20 -46.64
CA LEU A 11 -1.46 21.03 -45.61
C LEU A 11 -1.99 20.05 -44.55
N LEU A 12 -1.53 18.81 -44.58
CA LEU A 12 -1.85 17.79 -43.57
C LEU A 12 -1.08 18.11 -42.27
N VAL A 13 -1.76 18.72 -41.30
CA VAL A 13 -1.19 18.93 -39.95
C VAL A 13 -1.22 17.60 -39.21
N LEU A 14 -0.05 16.95 -39.13
CA LEU A 14 0.14 15.72 -38.36
C LEU A 14 0.21 16.10 -36.86
N THR A 15 -0.91 15.98 -36.15
CA THR A 15 -0.93 16.11 -34.69
C THR A 15 -0.19 14.93 -34.08
N LEU A 16 1.02 15.19 -33.57
CA LEU A 16 1.83 14.21 -32.86
C LEU A 16 1.24 14.01 -31.46
N SER A 17 0.42 12.98 -31.28
CA SER A 17 -0.10 12.56 -29.99
C SER A 17 1.05 12.09 -29.10
N VAL A 18 1.43 12.88 -28.10
CA VAL A 18 2.35 12.43 -27.05
C VAL A 18 1.64 11.36 -26.24
N VAL A 19 1.91 10.09 -26.55
CA VAL A 19 1.47 8.97 -25.73
C VAL A 19 2.30 9.02 -24.45
N GLY A 20 1.72 9.53 -23.37
CA GLY A 20 2.31 9.45 -22.05
C GLY A 20 2.54 7.98 -21.70
N VAL A 21 3.80 7.60 -21.50
CA VAL A 21 4.14 6.27 -20.98
C VAL A 21 3.64 6.23 -19.54
N VAL A 22 2.49 5.60 -19.31
CA VAL A 22 2.03 5.26 -17.96
C VAL A 22 2.92 4.12 -17.49
N SER A 23 3.99 4.46 -16.75
CA SER A 23 4.75 3.46 -16.02
C SER A 23 3.85 2.89 -14.93
N ALA A 24 3.25 1.72 -15.19
CA ALA A 24 2.58 0.96 -14.13
C ALA A 24 3.62 0.62 -13.07
N GLY A 25 3.42 1.11 -11.84
CA GLY A 25 4.32 0.80 -10.74
C GLY A 25 4.32 -0.70 -10.45
N THR A 26 5.46 -1.24 -10.08
CA THR A 26 5.63 -2.65 -9.69
C THR A 26 5.89 -2.73 -8.19
N LEU A 27 5.69 -3.90 -7.60
CA LEU A 27 6.15 -4.18 -6.25
C LEU A 27 7.06 -5.42 -6.21
N LEU A 28 7.37 -5.97 -7.39
CA LEU A 28 8.26 -7.12 -7.56
C LEU A 28 9.63 -6.83 -6.97
N GLY A 29 10.17 -7.81 -6.24
CA GLY A 29 11.43 -7.67 -5.51
C GLY A 29 11.33 -6.93 -4.17
N SER A 30 10.21 -6.28 -3.86
CA SER A 30 9.99 -5.69 -2.54
C SER A 30 9.67 -6.74 -1.48
N LYS A 31 9.58 -6.32 -0.21
CA LYS A 31 9.07 -7.15 0.88
C LYS A 31 7.57 -7.49 0.76
N HIS A 32 6.83 -6.77 -0.08
CA HIS A 32 5.42 -7.04 -0.39
C HIS A 32 5.27 -7.89 -1.66
N ASP A 33 6.38 -8.30 -2.28
CA ASP A 33 6.34 -9.33 -3.31
C ASP A 33 6.20 -10.69 -2.64
N PHE A 34 5.01 -11.26 -2.70
CA PHE A 34 4.72 -12.60 -2.17
C PHE A 34 5.01 -13.71 -3.18
N THR A 35 5.33 -13.39 -4.45
CA THR A 35 5.63 -14.42 -5.45
C THR A 35 7.07 -14.90 -5.32
N GLY A 36 7.30 -16.19 -5.09
CA GLY A 36 8.68 -16.72 -5.06
C GLY A 36 9.51 -16.30 -3.84
N LEU A 37 8.86 -16.13 -2.68
CA LEU A 37 9.48 -15.78 -1.39
C LEU A 37 10.71 -16.65 -1.07
N ASN A 38 10.64 -17.95 -1.38
CA ASN A 38 11.74 -18.92 -1.19
C ASN A 38 12.97 -18.63 -2.07
N LYS A 39 12.77 -18.18 -3.31
CA LYS A 39 13.85 -17.89 -4.26
C LYS A 39 14.63 -16.62 -3.84
N ARG A 40 13.96 -15.65 -3.22
CA ARG A 40 14.59 -14.41 -2.71
C ARG A 40 15.25 -14.57 -1.35
N ALA A 41 14.71 -15.42 -0.48
CA ALA A 41 15.29 -15.68 0.83
C ALA A 41 16.59 -16.52 0.76
N GLY A 42 16.84 -17.23 -0.35
CA GLY A 42 17.98 -18.15 -0.47
C GLY A 42 17.90 -19.36 0.47
N VAL A 43 16.75 -19.55 1.11
CA VAL A 43 16.39 -20.66 1.99
C VAL A 43 14.96 -21.08 1.66
N GLU A 44 14.75 -22.36 1.39
CA GLU A 44 13.41 -22.95 1.25
C GLU A 44 12.85 -23.27 2.63
N ALA A 45 12.40 -22.23 3.35
CA ALA A 45 11.68 -22.41 4.60
C ALA A 45 10.16 -22.34 4.32
N MET A 46 9.44 -23.43 4.60
CA MET A 46 7.98 -23.47 4.53
C MET A 46 7.39 -23.19 3.13
N ALA A 47 8.07 -23.67 2.08
CA ALA A 47 7.62 -23.52 0.69
C ALA A 47 6.22 -24.11 0.48
N GLY A 48 5.28 -23.28 0.04
CA GLY A 48 3.89 -23.67 -0.23
C GLY A 48 3.05 -23.99 1.01
N VAL A 49 3.57 -23.79 2.22
CA VAL A 49 2.84 -24.10 3.46
C VAL A 49 2.71 -22.91 4.43
N ALA A 50 3.49 -21.83 4.27
CA ALA A 50 3.32 -20.65 5.12
C ALA A 50 2.07 -19.82 4.73
N PHE A 51 1.85 -19.64 3.44
CA PHE A 51 0.74 -18.90 2.86
C PHE A 51 0.47 -19.40 1.44
N SER A 52 -0.73 -19.17 0.92
CA SER A 52 -1.13 -19.52 -0.43
C SER A 52 -0.47 -18.58 -1.44
N ASP A 53 0.40 -19.11 -2.31
CA ASP A 53 1.01 -18.36 -3.41
C ASP A 53 0.04 -18.27 -4.59
N TYR A 54 -0.63 -17.12 -4.74
CA TYR A 54 -1.60 -16.88 -5.80
C TYR A 54 -0.97 -16.56 -7.16
N GLY A 55 0.37 -16.61 -7.28
CA GLY A 55 1.09 -16.42 -8.55
C GLY A 55 1.14 -14.98 -9.08
N SER A 56 0.50 -14.04 -8.38
CA SER A 56 0.56 -12.60 -8.66
C SER A 56 0.64 -11.84 -7.35
N PRO A 57 1.62 -10.95 -7.17
CA PRO A 57 1.76 -10.26 -5.89
C PRO A 57 0.71 -9.15 -5.73
N CYS A 58 0.02 -8.75 -6.81
CA CYS A 58 -1.00 -7.72 -6.78
C CYS A 58 -2.33 -8.21 -6.17
N VAL A 59 -2.62 -9.52 -6.25
CA VAL A 59 -3.93 -10.07 -5.85
C VAL A 59 -4.13 -10.06 -4.33
N TYR A 60 -3.06 -9.95 -3.56
CA TYR A 60 -3.12 -9.76 -2.11
C TYR A 60 -3.68 -8.38 -1.71
N CYS A 61 -3.79 -7.44 -2.65
CA CYS A 61 -4.33 -6.11 -2.40
C CYS A 61 -5.48 -5.79 -3.35
N HIS A 62 -5.28 -5.98 -4.65
CA HIS A 62 -6.24 -5.62 -5.68
C HIS A 62 -7.09 -6.80 -6.10
N LEU A 63 -8.30 -6.50 -6.59
CA LEU A 63 -9.16 -7.50 -7.21
C LEU A 63 -8.38 -8.23 -8.30
N PRO A 64 -8.58 -9.56 -8.46
CA PRO A 64 -7.97 -10.29 -9.55
C PRO A 64 -8.18 -9.57 -10.90
N PRO A 65 -7.15 -9.48 -11.76
CA PRO A 65 -7.22 -8.71 -13.00
C PRO A 65 -8.07 -9.39 -14.10
N ASP A 66 -8.69 -10.53 -13.80
CA ASP A 66 -9.58 -11.26 -14.70
C ASP A 66 -10.92 -10.55 -14.95
N GLY A 67 -11.20 -9.48 -14.20
CA GLY A 67 -12.33 -8.59 -14.42
C GLY A 67 -13.68 -9.18 -14.02
N THR A 68 -13.70 -10.32 -13.34
CA THR A 68 -14.92 -10.99 -12.86
C THR A 68 -15.48 -10.33 -11.59
N HIS A 69 -14.64 -9.57 -10.89
CA HIS A 69 -14.96 -8.91 -9.64
C HIS A 69 -14.85 -7.39 -9.79
N GLN A 70 -15.92 -6.66 -9.47
CA GLN A 70 -15.95 -5.19 -9.57
C GLN A 70 -15.77 -4.50 -8.22
N ASP A 71 -16.18 -5.15 -7.13
CA ASP A 71 -16.09 -4.63 -5.76
C ASP A 71 -16.18 -5.79 -4.75
N THR A 72 -15.78 -5.52 -3.52
CA THR A 72 -15.73 -6.44 -2.37
C THR A 72 -16.60 -5.97 -1.20
N ALA A 73 -17.27 -4.81 -1.30
CA ALA A 73 -18.10 -4.27 -0.24
C ALA A 73 -19.21 -5.23 0.24
N ALA A 74 -19.83 -5.97 -0.67
CA ALA A 74 -20.87 -6.96 -0.36
C ALA A 74 -20.36 -8.14 0.49
N GLU A 75 -19.04 -8.38 0.48
CA GLU A 75 -18.37 -9.47 1.20
C GLU A 75 -17.82 -9.02 2.58
N GLY A 76 -18.18 -7.82 3.04
CA GLY A 76 -17.67 -7.25 4.30
C GLY A 76 -16.20 -6.84 4.24
N ALA A 77 -15.70 -6.57 3.03
CA ALA A 77 -14.32 -6.20 2.77
C ALA A 77 -14.15 -4.71 2.44
N LEU A 78 -12.91 -4.26 2.34
CA LEU A 78 -12.57 -2.88 1.97
C LEU A 78 -12.95 -2.63 0.50
N PRO A 79 -13.87 -1.69 0.18
CA PRO A 79 -14.35 -1.51 -1.19
C PRO A 79 -13.23 -1.28 -2.21
N GLY A 80 -13.28 -2.01 -3.33
CA GLY A 80 -12.25 -1.99 -4.38
C GLY A 80 -10.94 -2.71 -4.04
N TRP A 81 -10.80 -3.26 -2.83
CA TRP A 81 -9.62 -4.01 -2.39
C TRP A 81 -9.97 -5.46 -2.12
N ASN A 82 -9.09 -6.36 -2.53
CA ASN A 82 -9.22 -7.79 -2.33
C ASN A 82 -8.84 -8.24 -0.91
N ARG A 83 -9.21 -7.45 0.09
CA ARG A 83 -8.87 -7.66 1.50
C ARG A 83 -10.05 -7.39 2.40
N TYR A 84 -10.26 -8.31 3.34
CA TYR A 84 -11.24 -8.14 4.41
C TYR A 84 -10.85 -6.97 5.31
N GLN A 85 -11.87 -6.29 5.83
CA GLN A 85 -11.65 -5.18 6.73
C GLN A 85 -11.37 -5.70 8.16
N PRO A 86 -10.25 -5.30 8.80
CA PRO A 86 -10.03 -5.60 10.20
C PRO A 86 -11.09 -4.99 11.11
N THR A 87 -11.29 -5.58 12.28
CA THR A 87 -12.20 -5.01 13.28
C THR A 87 -11.63 -3.70 13.82
N THR A 88 -12.39 -2.62 13.73
CA THR A 88 -11.93 -1.26 14.09
C THR A 88 -11.93 -0.99 15.59
N SER A 89 -12.68 -1.77 16.39
CA SER A 89 -12.80 -1.56 17.84
C SER A 89 -11.55 -1.94 18.66
N GLY A 90 -10.58 -2.63 18.04
CA GLY A 90 -9.36 -3.07 18.72
C GLY A 90 -8.21 -2.06 18.70
N TYR A 91 -8.30 -0.99 17.90
CA TYR A 91 -7.17 -0.07 17.72
C TYR A 91 -7.05 0.99 18.81
N THR A 92 -5.82 1.20 19.29
CA THR A 92 -5.44 2.34 20.11
C THR A 92 -4.56 3.26 19.25
N LEU A 93 -5.10 4.39 18.81
CA LEU A 93 -4.35 5.35 17.99
C LEU A 93 -3.57 6.33 18.87
N TYR A 94 -2.50 6.90 18.30
CA TYR A 94 -1.76 7.99 18.93
C TYR A 94 -2.70 9.12 19.35
N ASP A 95 -2.62 9.50 20.62
CA ASP A 95 -3.33 10.64 21.19
C ASP A 95 -2.41 11.42 22.13
N SER A 96 -2.56 12.73 22.15
CA SER A 96 -1.85 13.61 23.07
C SER A 96 -2.70 14.83 23.42
N MET A 97 -2.31 15.57 24.46
CA MET A 97 -3.02 16.80 24.86
C MET A 97 -2.93 17.90 23.82
N THR A 98 -1.88 17.89 22.99
CA THR A 98 -1.61 18.90 21.96
C THR A 98 -2.09 18.47 20.57
N LEU A 99 -2.65 17.25 20.43
CA LEU A 99 -3.19 16.77 19.16
C LEU A 99 -4.64 17.25 18.99
N ASN A 100 -4.87 18.12 18.00
CA ASN A 100 -6.19 18.65 17.70
C ASN A 100 -7.06 17.66 16.91
N ASN A 101 -6.51 17.11 15.82
CA ASN A 101 -7.24 16.22 14.91
C ASN A 101 -7.22 14.77 15.41
N LYS A 102 -7.90 14.54 16.53
CA LYS A 102 -7.99 13.20 17.15
C LYS A 102 -8.84 12.26 16.32
N VAL A 103 -8.37 11.02 16.20
CA VAL A 103 -9.04 9.94 15.47
C VAL A 103 -9.16 8.74 16.40
N LYS A 104 -10.31 8.05 16.35
CA LYS A 104 -10.56 6.86 17.18
C LYS A 104 -10.57 5.56 16.39
N THR A 105 -10.67 5.65 15.06
CA THR A 105 -10.76 4.48 14.18
C THR A 105 -9.93 4.74 12.92
N PRO A 106 -9.07 3.81 12.50
CA PRO A 106 -8.34 3.96 11.25
C PRO A 106 -9.31 4.06 10.06
N SER A 107 -8.92 4.82 9.05
CA SER A 107 -9.65 4.95 7.79
C SER A 107 -9.46 3.71 6.91
N PRO A 108 -10.29 3.51 5.87
CA PRO A 108 -10.14 2.37 4.96
C PRO A 108 -8.74 2.21 4.34
N ILE A 109 -8.05 3.31 4.03
CA ILE A 109 -6.71 3.27 3.41
C ILE A 109 -5.67 2.74 4.40
N SER A 110 -5.72 3.18 5.66
CA SER A 110 -4.83 2.65 6.69
C SER A 110 -5.21 1.22 7.08
N LEU A 111 -6.51 0.89 7.13
CA LEU A 111 -6.99 -0.47 7.37
C LEU A 111 -6.50 -1.47 6.33
N LEU A 112 -6.30 -1.04 5.08
CA LEU A 112 -5.70 -1.91 4.07
C LEU A 112 -4.30 -2.37 4.48
N CYS A 113 -3.44 -1.46 4.93
CA CYS A 113 -2.10 -1.81 5.41
C CYS A 113 -2.21 -2.67 6.68
N LEU A 114 -3.05 -2.23 7.62
CA LEU A 114 -3.22 -2.89 8.90
C LEU A 114 -3.81 -4.29 8.77
N SER A 115 -4.56 -4.60 7.69
CA SER A 115 -5.04 -5.96 7.41
C SER A 115 -3.92 -7.00 7.40
N CYS A 116 -2.69 -6.62 7.04
CA CYS A 116 -1.51 -7.48 7.19
C CYS A 116 -0.75 -7.20 8.49
N HIS A 117 -0.58 -5.91 8.81
CA HIS A 117 0.37 -5.44 9.80
C HIS A 117 -0.14 -5.48 11.25
N ASP A 118 -1.44 -5.61 11.47
CA ASP A 118 -2.04 -5.68 12.79
C ASP A 118 -2.04 -7.09 13.42
N GLY A 119 -1.68 -8.11 12.63
CA GLY A 119 -1.58 -9.49 13.07
C GLY A 119 -2.92 -10.18 13.38
N THR A 120 -4.05 -9.61 12.98
CA THR A 120 -5.39 -10.16 13.25
C THR A 120 -5.83 -11.20 12.23
N MET A 121 -5.31 -11.14 11.00
CA MET A 121 -5.63 -12.05 9.91
C MET A 121 -4.39 -12.51 9.14
N ALA A 122 -4.55 -13.60 8.38
CA ALA A 122 -3.48 -14.16 7.56
C ALA A 122 -3.09 -13.22 6.40
N VAL A 123 -1.82 -13.29 5.98
CA VAL A 123 -1.29 -12.44 4.91
C VAL A 123 -1.88 -12.76 3.52
N ASP A 124 -2.35 -13.99 3.34
CA ASP A 124 -2.99 -14.53 2.13
C ASP A 124 -4.52 -14.53 2.20
N MET A 125 -5.10 -13.95 3.25
CA MET A 125 -6.56 -13.88 3.40
C MET A 125 -7.16 -12.83 2.45
N THR A 126 -7.43 -13.24 1.22
CA THR A 126 -8.08 -12.42 0.19
C THR A 126 -9.57 -12.77 0.06
N VAL A 127 -10.35 -11.83 -0.49
CA VAL A 127 -11.80 -12.03 -0.71
C VAL A 127 -12.02 -12.94 -1.91
N PHE A 128 -11.34 -12.63 -3.00
CA PHE A 128 -11.37 -13.35 -4.26
C PHE A 128 -10.00 -13.96 -4.53
N LYS A 129 -10.03 -15.15 -5.11
CA LYS A 129 -8.84 -15.90 -5.52
C LYS A 129 -8.73 -15.78 -7.06
N PRO A 130 -7.51 -15.73 -7.63
CA PRO A 130 -7.37 -15.66 -9.08
C PRO A 130 -8.06 -16.84 -9.78
N ASN A 131 -8.54 -16.60 -11.00
CA ASN A 131 -9.03 -17.67 -11.86
C ASN A 131 -8.04 -18.84 -11.98
N GLY A 132 -8.56 -20.06 -11.87
CA GLY A 132 -7.76 -21.28 -11.92
C GLY A 132 -7.15 -21.69 -10.58
N TRP A 133 -7.31 -20.90 -9.52
CA TRP A 133 -6.91 -21.31 -8.17
C TRP A 133 -7.72 -22.53 -7.69
N ARG A 134 -7.01 -23.57 -7.22
CA ARG A 134 -7.61 -24.82 -6.74
C ARG A 134 -7.56 -24.87 -5.22
N SER A 135 -8.59 -24.32 -4.57
CA SER A 135 -8.67 -24.31 -3.09
C SER A 135 -8.60 -25.71 -2.46
N SER A 136 -8.94 -26.77 -3.20
CA SER A 136 -8.82 -28.15 -2.72
C SER A 136 -7.37 -28.64 -2.55
N GLU A 137 -6.42 -27.96 -3.19
CA GLU A 137 -4.99 -28.28 -3.14
C GLU A 137 -4.21 -27.35 -2.21
N ASP A 138 -4.91 -26.41 -1.59
CA ASP A 138 -4.33 -25.45 -0.67
C ASP A 138 -3.99 -26.13 0.66
N ALA A 139 -2.68 -26.22 0.93
CA ALA A 139 -2.14 -26.80 2.16
C ALA A 139 -1.47 -25.73 3.04
N ALA A 140 -1.71 -24.45 2.75
CA ALA A 140 -1.17 -23.35 3.51
C ALA A 140 -1.72 -23.32 4.94
N LEU A 141 -0.85 -22.94 5.88
CA LEU A 141 -1.20 -22.69 7.27
C LEU A 141 -1.84 -21.31 7.49
N HIS A 142 -1.92 -20.50 6.43
CA HIS A 142 -2.46 -19.14 6.44
C HIS A 142 -1.88 -18.31 7.59
N LEU A 143 -0.55 -18.18 7.60
CA LEU A 143 0.15 -17.49 8.68
C LEU A 143 -0.12 -15.99 8.66
N ARG A 144 -0.16 -15.40 9.85
CA ARG A 144 -0.29 -13.97 10.08
C ARG A 144 1.05 -13.38 10.50
N ILE A 145 1.25 -12.10 10.26
CA ILE A 145 2.43 -11.40 10.79
C ILE A 145 2.30 -11.32 12.32
N ASN A 146 3.34 -11.73 13.04
CA ASN A 146 3.41 -11.62 14.49
C ASN A 146 4.86 -11.37 14.92
N GLY A 147 5.07 -10.60 15.99
CA GLY A 147 6.40 -10.25 16.51
C GLY A 147 7.13 -11.32 17.33
N SER A 148 6.53 -12.48 17.56
CA SER A 148 7.11 -13.59 18.32
C SER A 148 8.21 -14.31 17.52
N ASP A 149 9.26 -14.81 18.16
CA ASP A 149 10.35 -15.59 17.52
C ASP A 149 10.02 -17.10 17.44
N ASP A 150 8.92 -17.45 16.78
CA ASP A 150 8.47 -18.83 16.61
C ASP A 150 8.12 -19.17 15.15
N LEU A 151 7.85 -20.46 14.87
CA LEU A 151 7.62 -20.93 13.51
C LEU A 151 6.24 -20.49 12.97
N MET A 152 5.24 -20.40 13.85
CA MET A 152 3.85 -20.07 13.49
C MET A 152 3.65 -18.55 13.32
N SER A 153 4.63 -17.74 13.69
CA SER A 153 4.65 -16.29 13.50
C SER A 153 5.49 -15.85 12.30
N CYS A 154 6.10 -16.77 11.55
CA CYS A 154 7.21 -16.53 10.62
C CYS A 154 8.51 -16.04 11.30
N GLY A 155 8.50 -15.75 12.61
CA GLY A 155 9.56 -15.07 13.33
C GLY A 155 10.83 -15.90 13.44
N LYS A 156 10.72 -17.23 13.49
CA LYS A 156 11.89 -18.12 13.59
C LYS A 156 12.89 -17.94 12.44
N CYS A 157 12.37 -17.66 11.25
CA CYS A 157 13.16 -17.38 10.06
C CYS A 157 13.38 -15.86 9.87
N HIS A 158 12.44 -15.04 10.32
CA HIS A 158 12.47 -13.59 10.18
C HIS A 158 12.78 -12.85 11.51
N ASN A 159 13.84 -13.28 12.19
CA ASN A 159 14.26 -12.71 13.48
C ASN A 159 15.33 -11.60 13.36
N GLY A 160 15.72 -11.21 12.15
CA GLY A 160 16.79 -10.24 11.91
C GLY A 160 18.18 -10.86 11.78
N TYR A 161 18.35 -12.15 12.13
CA TYR A 161 19.63 -12.87 11.98
C TYR A 161 19.64 -13.78 10.75
N ARG A 162 18.55 -14.53 10.53
CA ARG A 162 18.42 -15.44 9.37
C ARG A 162 17.94 -14.68 8.14
N ALA A 163 16.80 -14.02 8.27
CA ALA A 163 16.27 -13.06 7.32
C ALA A 163 15.98 -11.73 8.04
N HIS A 164 15.41 -10.76 7.32
CA HIS A 164 14.98 -9.50 7.92
C HIS A 164 14.02 -9.73 9.09
N SER A 165 14.04 -8.84 10.09
CA SER A 165 13.09 -8.90 11.18
C SER A 165 11.67 -8.57 10.69
N ILE A 166 10.70 -9.44 10.98
CA ILE A 166 9.27 -9.13 10.83
C ILE A 166 8.67 -8.52 12.09
N ALA A 167 9.33 -8.66 13.24
CA ALA A 167 8.79 -8.19 14.51
C ALA A 167 8.56 -6.68 14.50
N ILE A 168 9.50 -5.92 13.93
CA ILE A 168 9.37 -4.46 13.73
C ILE A 168 8.37 -4.08 12.63
N LYS A 169 7.78 -5.06 11.94
CA LYS A 169 6.75 -4.88 10.90
C LYS A 169 5.39 -5.37 11.37
N HIS A 170 5.32 -6.06 12.50
CA HIS A 170 4.09 -6.31 13.22
C HIS A 170 3.78 -5.07 14.06
N LEU A 171 2.91 -4.21 13.55
CA LEU A 171 2.46 -3.01 14.28
C LEU A 171 1.49 -3.40 15.40
N GLY A 172 0.63 -4.38 15.12
CA GLY A 172 -0.46 -4.73 16.03
C GLY A 172 -1.59 -3.70 15.97
N GLN A 173 -2.45 -3.71 17.00
CA GLN A 173 -3.56 -2.78 17.12
C GLN A 173 -3.25 -1.59 18.06
N ASP A 174 -2.16 -1.65 18.81
CA ASP A 174 -1.68 -0.51 19.59
C ASP A 174 -0.70 0.31 18.75
N LEU A 175 -1.18 1.45 18.26
CA LEU A 175 -0.47 2.43 17.44
C LEU A 175 -0.20 3.72 18.24
N SER A 176 -0.26 3.65 19.58
CA SER A 176 -0.08 4.82 20.45
C SER A 176 1.33 5.40 20.43
N ASN A 177 2.31 4.63 19.96
CA ASN A 177 3.70 5.04 19.76
C ASN A 177 4.07 5.29 18.28
N ASP A 178 3.12 5.13 17.37
CA ASP A 178 3.31 5.37 15.94
C ASP A 178 2.94 6.81 15.55
N HIS A 179 3.42 7.24 14.39
CA HIS A 179 2.98 8.51 13.83
C HIS A 179 1.47 8.46 13.59
N PRO A 180 0.70 9.48 14.02
CA PRO A 180 -0.74 9.45 13.83
C PRO A 180 -1.12 9.34 12.34
N ILE A 181 -2.17 8.58 12.09
CA ILE A 181 -2.73 8.24 10.78
C ILE A 181 -4.24 8.40 10.81
N SER A 182 -4.85 8.41 9.62
CA SER A 182 -6.28 8.58 9.40
C SER A 182 -6.87 9.90 9.92
N MET A 183 -6.01 10.87 10.19
CA MET A 183 -6.37 12.21 10.64
C MET A 183 -6.34 13.18 9.47
N THR A 184 -7.27 14.13 9.47
CA THR A 184 -7.24 15.26 8.55
C THR A 184 -5.93 16.02 8.75
N TYR A 185 -5.27 16.34 7.65
CA TYR A 185 -4.00 17.05 7.70
C TYR A 185 -4.18 18.48 8.21
N ALA A 186 -3.41 18.87 9.23
CA ALA A 186 -3.57 20.16 9.91
C ALA A 186 -3.24 21.36 9.00
N GLY A 187 -2.29 21.20 8.07
CA GLY A 187 -1.85 22.28 7.17
C GLY A 187 -2.86 22.67 6.08
N LEU A 188 -4.03 22.04 6.01
CA LEU A 188 -5.05 22.32 4.96
C LEU A 188 -5.81 23.63 5.15
N ASN A 189 -5.94 24.12 6.39
CA ASN A 189 -6.82 25.25 6.71
C ASN A 189 -6.06 26.53 7.11
N HIS A 190 -4.73 26.54 7.04
CA HIS A 190 -3.85 27.66 7.43
C HIS A 190 -3.99 28.11 8.90
N LEU A 191 -4.69 27.36 9.75
CA LEU A 191 -4.92 27.76 11.14
C LEU A 191 -3.76 27.37 12.06
N ASP A 192 -3.00 26.36 11.67
CA ASP A 192 -1.87 25.86 12.45
C ASP A 192 -0.55 26.29 11.78
N PRO A 193 0.15 27.31 12.31
CA PRO A 193 1.39 27.83 11.72
C PRO A 193 2.56 26.84 11.82
N ASP A 194 2.43 25.78 12.62
CA ASP A 194 3.47 24.75 12.78
C ASP A 194 3.42 23.71 11.65
N PHE A 195 2.47 23.83 10.72
CA PHE A 195 2.31 22.92 9.58
C PHE A 195 2.49 23.60 8.23
N ARG A 196 3.23 22.94 7.34
CA ARG A 196 3.38 23.32 5.93
C ARG A 196 2.10 23.05 5.17
N GLN A 197 1.87 23.86 4.16
CA GLN A 197 0.77 23.64 3.23
C GLN A 197 1.17 22.59 2.20
N PRO A 198 0.23 21.79 1.70
CA PRO A 198 0.48 20.99 0.51
C PRO A 198 0.87 21.89 -0.68
N ASP A 199 1.85 21.46 -1.47
CA ASP A 199 2.27 22.15 -2.69
C ASP A 199 1.19 22.06 -3.80
N GLY A 200 0.29 21.07 -3.70
CA GLY A 200 -0.83 20.89 -4.61
C GLY A 200 -1.98 20.06 -4.03
N PRO A 201 -3.05 19.81 -4.81
CA PRO A 201 -4.27 19.15 -4.33
C PRO A 201 -4.06 17.70 -3.85
N TYR A 202 -2.91 17.10 -4.18
CA TYR A 202 -2.60 15.70 -3.85
C TYR A 202 -1.47 15.55 -2.83
N GLY A 203 -0.95 16.64 -2.25
CA GLY A 203 0.16 16.61 -1.30
C GLY A 203 1.33 17.51 -1.68
N PHE A 204 2.55 16.97 -1.57
CA PHE A 204 3.80 17.72 -1.63
C PHE A 204 4.67 17.30 -2.82
N ASP A 205 5.48 18.21 -3.33
CA ASP A 205 6.32 18.02 -4.52
C ASP A 205 7.41 16.95 -4.33
N ASN A 206 7.79 16.68 -3.08
CA ASN A 206 8.74 15.63 -2.73
C ASN A 206 8.14 14.21 -2.80
N GLY A 207 6.89 14.09 -3.25
CA GLY A 207 6.19 12.84 -3.48
C GLY A 207 5.26 12.44 -2.34
N VAL A 208 5.37 13.00 -1.13
CA VAL A 208 4.43 12.73 -0.02
C VAL A 208 3.02 13.14 -0.42
N LYS A 209 2.03 12.27 -0.15
CA LYS A 209 0.65 12.47 -0.64
C LYS A 209 -0.38 12.51 0.47
N LEU A 210 -1.42 13.31 0.30
CA LEU A 210 -2.62 13.20 1.13
C LEU A 210 -3.67 12.36 0.42
N TYR A 211 -4.48 11.65 1.20
CA TYR A 211 -5.57 10.82 0.70
C TYR A 211 -6.87 11.26 1.34
N ASP A 212 -7.80 11.78 0.55
CA ASP A 212 -9.04 12.39 1.05
C ASP A 212 -8.76 13.37 2.20
N ASP A 213 -7.79 14.26 1.99
CA ASP A 213 -7.34 15.27 2.96
C ASP A 213 -6.73 14.70 4.26
N LYS A 214 -6.44 13.41 4.31
CA LYS A 214 -5.88 12.72 5.49
C LYS A 214 -4.43 12.30 5.31
N VAL A 215 -3.75 12.23 6.44
CA VAL A 215 -2.45 11.57 6.60
C VAL A 215 -2.72 10.08 6.80
N GLU A 216 -2.19 9.22 5.93
CA GLU A 216 -2.37 7.77 5.97
C GLU A 216 -1.00 7.06 5.88
N CYS A 217 -0.96 5.73 6.07
CA CYS A 217 0.26 4.96 5.80
C CYS A 217 0.83 5.24 4.39
N ALA A 218 -0.06 5.32 3.39
CA ALA A 218 0.30 5.58 1.99
C ALA A 218 0.79 7.02 1.73
N THR A 219 0.61 7.94 2.69
CA THR A 219 1.15 9.31 2.62
C THR A 219 2.67 9.29 2.57
N CYS A 220 3.28 8.43 3.38
CA CYS A 220 4.72 8.29 3.49
C CYS A 220 5.25 7.09 2.72
N HIS A 221 4.45 6.03 2.57
CA HIS A 221 4.84 4.78 1.93
C HIS A 221 4.25 4.62 0.52
N ASN A 222 5.06 4.18 -0.43
CA ASN A 222 4.70 3.84 -1.80
C ASN A 222 5.02 2.38 -2.09
N VAL A 223 4.04 1.50 -1.90
CA VAL A 223 4.18 0.06 -2.17
C VAL A 223 4.51 -0.26 -3.63
N HIS A 224 4.21 0.66 -4.55
CA HIS A 224 4.50 0.52 -5.98
C HIS A 224 5.87 1.07 -6.39
N ASN A 225 6.78 1.28 -5.43
CA ASN A 225 8.17 1.61 -5.69
C ASN A 225 9.08 0.69 -4.86
N PRO A 226 9.49 -0.46 -5.41
CA PRO A 226 10.23 -1.48 -4.67
C PRO A 226 11.70 -1.08 -4.44
N ASP A 227 12.18 -0.07 -5.16
CA ASP A 227 13.59 0.33 -5.19
C ASP A 227 13.99 1.15 -3.95
N VAL A 228 13.03 1.55 -3.12
CA VAL A 228 13.27 2.40 -1.95
C VAL A 228 13.10 1.59 -0.66
N SER A 229 14.10 1.70 0.22
CA SER A 229 14.05 1.11 1.55
C SER A 229 12.84 1.64 2.33
N LEU A 230 12.15 0.73 3.02
CA LEU A 230 10.90 1.02 3.74
C LEU A 230 9.80 1.64 2.85
N LEU A 231 9.93 1.58 1.52
CA LEU A 231 8.96 2.10 0.57
C LEU A 231 8.71 3.62 0.73
N LEU A 232 9.63 4.37 1.32
CA LEU A 232 9.38 5.78 1.61
C LEU A 232 9.29 6.62 0.33
N ARG A 233 8.37 7.59 0.30
CA ARG A 233 8.23 8.54 -0.81
C ARG A 233 9.35 9.57 -0.85
N THR A 234 9.94 9.86 0.31
CA THR A 234 11.10 10.75 0.48
C THR A 234 12.06 10.15 1.50
N ARG A 235 13.21 10.79 1.73
CA ARG A 235 14.20 10.34 2.71
C ARG A 235 13.68 10.46 4.15
N ALA A 236 14.02 9.47 4.97
CA ALA A 236 13.52 9.35 6.35
C ALA A 236 13.85 10.58 7.22
N ASP A 237 15.03 11.17 7.05
CA ASP A 237 15.50 12.35 7.79
C ASP A 237 14.77 13.64 7.42
N ARG A 238 14.05 13.68 6.29
CA ARG A 238 13.27 14.85 5.83
C ARG A 238 11.76 14.64 5.84
N LEU A 239 11.31 13.44 6.17
CA LEU A 239 9.89 13.12 6.13
C LEU A 239 9.09 14.05 7.04
N CYS A 240 9.56 14.27 8.28
CA CYS A 240 8.93 15.17 9.23
C CYS A 240 8.88 16.63 8.74
N GLU A 241 9.94 17.10 8.09
CA GLU A 241 10.05 18.47 7.57
C GLU A 241 9.15 18.74 6.36
N THR A 242 8.58 17.68 5.77
CA THR A 242 7.57 17.81 4.72
C THR A 242 6.32 18.49 5.24
N CYS A 243 5.92 18.15 6.47
CA CYS A 243 4.68 18.61 7.07
C CYS A 243 4.91 19.59 8.21
N HIS A 244 5.95 19.41 9.02
CA HIS A 244 6.19 20.21 10.21
C HIS A 244 7.19 21.34 9.95
N ILE A 245 6.83 22.54 10.39
CA ILE A 245 7.69 23.71 10.49
C ILE A 245 8.24 23.69 11.92
N LYS A 246 9.57 23.66 12.06
CA LYS A 246 10.28 23.79 13.33
C LYS A 246 11.00 25.13 13.39
#